data_AF-A0A0C3NH51-F1
#
_entry.id   AF-A0A0C3NH51-F1
#
_cell.length_a   1.000
_cell.length_b   1.000
_cell.length_c   1.000
_cell.angle_alpha   90.00
_cell.angle_beta   90.00
_cell.angle_gamma   90.00
#
_symmetry.space_group_name_H-M   'P 1'
#
loop_
_entity.id
_entity.type
_entity.pdbx_description
1 polymer ?
#
loop_
_entity_poly.entity_id
_entity_poly.type
_entity_poly.pdbx_seq_one_letter_code
_entity_poly.pdbx_strand_id
1 'polypeptide(L)'
;MLRLAHSLRPSRARFASTSSQQKAQETLIKALEFAKKTLTPVGERVGVALGSYRQPLLYNMSVTRELLKQIYIAENLAPPRSLSTVLDAYSTVWTRVRDVAYWRTILSNGEWARVGVYAVEAYGIFKIGEILGRRSLVGYDLH
;
A
#
# COMPACT_ATOMS: atom_id res chain seq x y z
N MET A 1 47.53 36.72 -64.83
CA MET A 1 46.58 35.79 -65.48
C MET A 1 46.32 34.59 -64.56
N LEU A 2 45.19 34.57 -63.83
CA LEU A 2 44.63 33.42 -63.09
C LEU A 2 43.31 33.92 -62.44
N ARG A 3 42.13 33.64 -63.01
CA ARG A 3 41.25 32.44 -62.95
C ARG A 3 40.16 32.55 -61.88
N LEU A 4 38.92 32.48 -62.38
CA LEU A 4 37.71 31.84 -61.85
C LEU A 4 36.89 32.55 -60.76
N ALA A 5 35.88 33.30 -61.24
CA ALA A 5 34.61 33.45 -60.55
C ALA A 5 33.78 32.16 -60.72
N HIS A 6 33.40 31.53 -59.61
CA HIS A 6 32.29 30.59 -59.54
C HIS A 6 31.56 30.82 -58.22
N SER A 7 30.44 31.55 -58.28
CA SER A 7 29.52 31.67 -57.15
C SER A 7 28.61 30.44 -57.12
N LEU A 8 28.85 29.51 -56.21
CA LEU A 8 27.88 28.47 -55.88
C LEU A 8 26.90 29.04 -54.85
N ARG A 9 25.66 29.31 -55.27
CA ARG A 9 24.55 29.55 -54.35
C ARG A 9 24.02 28.19 -53.87
N PRO A 10 24.08 27.86 -52.58
CA PRO A 10 23.34 26.71 -52.07
C PRO A 10 21.84 27.06 -52.04
N SER A 11 21.05 26.37 -52.86
CA SER A 11 19.59 26.37 -52.76
C SER A 11 19.19 25.84 -51.37
N ARG A 12 18.76 26.74 -50.48
CA ARG A 12 18.10 26.36 -49.22
C ARG A 12 16.73 25.79 -49.55
N ALA A 13 16.63 24.46 -49.61
CA ALA A 13 15.36 23.76 -49.50
C ALA A 13 14.77 24.09 -48.12
N ARG A 14 13.75 24.95 -48.09
CA ARG A 14 12.98 25.23 -46.87
C ARG A 14 12.20 23.97 -46.54
N PHE A 15 12.60 23.27 -45.49
CA PHE A 15 11.82 22.20 -44.90
C PHE A 15 10.45 22.75 -44.50
N ALA A 16 9.39 22.21 -45.12
CA ALA A 16 7.98 22.52 -44.84
C ALA A 16 7.50 21.87 -43.53
N SER A 17 8.36 21.78 -42.51
CA SER A 17 8.04 21.21 -41.20
C SER A 17 7.79 22.27 -40.12
N THR A 18 8.19 23.52 -40.34
CA THR A 18 8.03 24.59 -39.34
C THR A 18 6.57 24.98 -39.08
N SER A 19 5.69 24.95 -40.09
CA SER A 19 4.29 25.38 -39.91
C SER A 19 3.40 24.34 -39.21
N SER A 20 3.64 23.04 -39.42
CA SER A 20 2.91 21.97 -38.74
C SER A 20 3.41 21.75 -37.30
N GLN A 21 4.71 21.96 -37.06
CA GLN A 21 5.30 21.93 -35.72
C GLN A 21 4.90 23.15 -34.88
N GLN A 22 4.79 24.34 -35.48
CA GLN A 22 4.30 25.54 -34.78
C GLN A 22 2.83 25.40 -34.36
N LYS A 23 1.95 24.92 -35.25
CA LYS A 23 0.55 24.68 -34.89
C LYS A 23 0.39 23.60 -33.82
N ALA A 24 1.17 22.52 -33.91
CA ALA A 24 1.18 21.46 -32.89
C ALA A 24 1.70 21.98 -31.54
N GLN A 25 2.75 22.78 -31.53
CA GLN A 25 3.28 23.42 -30.32
C GLN A 25 2.29 24.43 -29.73
N GLU A 26 1.63 25.25 -30.55
CA GLU A 26 0.60 26.17 -30.09
C GLU A 26 -0.62 25.44 -29.51
N THR A 27 -1.05 24.32 -30.10
CA THR A 27 -2.14 23.51 -29.52
C THR A 27 -1.73 22.83 -28.22
N LEU A 28 -0.48 22.37 -28.10
CA LEU A 28 0.05 21.80 -26.85
C LEU A 28 0.21 22.87 -25.77
N ILE A 29 0.66 24.06 -26.12
CA ILE A 29 0.79 25.20 -25.19
C ILE A 29 -0.59 25.64 -24.73
N LYS A 30 -1.58 25.78 -25.64
CA LYS A 30 -2.96 26.10 -25.28
C LYS A 30 -3.63 25.02 -24.45
N ALA A 31 -3.37 23.74 -24.75
CA ALA A 31 -3.88 22.62 -23.97
C ALA A 31 -3.24 22.58 -22.57
N LEU A 32 -1.93 22.86 -22.45
CA LEU A 32 -1.24 22.98 -21.18
C LEU A 32 -1.68 24.20 -20.38
N GLU A 33 -1.92 25.34 -21.02
CA GLU A 33 -2.46 26.54 -20.38
C GLU A 33 -3.89 26.34 -19.93
N PHE A 34 -4.73 25.69 -20.74
CA PHE A 34 -6.10 25.34 -20.36
C PHE A 34 -6.09 24.33 -19.22
N ALA A 35 -5.29 23.26 -19.32
CA ALA A 35 -5.10 22.29 -18.26
C ALA A 35 -4.60 22.95 -16.99
N LYS A 36 -3.59 23.83 -17.04
CA LYS A 36 -3.14 24.62 -15.89
C LYS A 36 -4.28 25.46 -15.34
N LYS A 37 -4.98 26.25 -16.16
CA LYS A 37 -6.05 27.16 -15.73
C LYS A 37 -7.28 26.44 -15.16
N THR A 38 -7.54 25.19 -15.55
CA THR A 38 -8.63 24.36 -15.01
C THR A 38 -8.20 23.49 -13.82
N LEU A 39 -6.98 22.96 -13.82
CA LEU A 39 -6.47 22.11 -12.74
C LEU A 39 -5.89 22.90 -11.57
N THR A 40 -5.31 24.09 -11.78
CA THR A 40 -4.73 24.87 -10.67
C THR A 40 -5.77 25.40 -9.69
N PRO A 41 -6.91 26.03 -10.06
CA PRO A 41 -7.82 26.58 -9.05
C PRO A 41 -8.58 25.49 -8.28
N VAL A 42 -8.81 24.32 -8.90
CA VAL A 42 -9.46 23.18 -8.23
C VAL A 42 -8.44 22.40 -7.41
N GLY A 43 -7.24 22.17 -7.95
CA GLY A 43 -6.14 21.49 -7.29
C GLY A 43 -5.55 22.27 -6.11
N GLU A 44 -5.47 23.60 -6.19
CA GLU A 44 -5.04 24.46 -5.07
C GLU A 44 -6.11 24.52 -3.97
N ARG A 45 -7.40 24.60 -4.32
CA ARG A 45 -8.48 24.60 -3.31
C ARG A 45 -8.60 23.26 -2.60
N VAL A 46 -8.50 22.15 -3.32
CA VAL A 46 -8.47 20.80 -2.75
C VAL A 46 -7.15 20.56 -2.01
N GLY A 47 -6.03 21.07 -2.51
CA GLY A 47 -4.71 20.98 -1.87
C GLY A 47 -4.59 21.79 -0.58
N VAL A 48 -5.20 22.97 -0.51
CA VAL A 48 -5.28 23.81 0.69
C VAL A 48 -6.27 23.23 1.69
N ALA A 49 -7.44 22.77 1.24
CA ALA A 49 -8.43 22.11 2.09
C ALA A 49 -7.93 20.77 2.64
N LEU A 50 -7.29 19.92 1.83
CA LEU A 50 -6.66 18.68 2.31
C LEU A 50 -5.34 18.95 3.04
N GLY A 51 -4.67 20.07 2.76
CA GLY A 51 -3.45 20.50 3.43
C GLY A 51 -3.68 20.78 4.91
N SER A 52 -4.78 21.47 5.25
CA SER A 52 -5.17 21.74 6.64
C SER A 52 -5.56 20.48 7.43
N TYR A 53 -6.09 19.44 6.76
CA TYR A 53 -6.45 18.17 7.43
C TYR A 53 -5.35 17.10 7.40
N ARG A 54 -4.33 17.27 6.54
CA ARG A 54 -3.18 16.35 6.48
C ARG A 54 -2.39 16.34 7.77
N GLN A 55 -2.12 17.52 8.35
CA GLN A 55 -1.38 17.64 9.60
C GLN A 55 -2.05 16.90 10.78
N PRO A 56 -3.34 17.10 11.09
CA PRO A 56 -3.99 16.38 12.18
C PRO A 56 -4.15 14.88 11.90
N LEU A 57 -4.39 14.46 10.64
CA LEU A 57 -4.45 13.04 10.29
C LEU A 57 -3.10 12.34 10.49
N LEU A 58 -2.01 12.93 9.98
CA LEU A 58 -0.68 12.36 10.13
C LEU A 58 -0.24 12.31 11.59
N TYR A 59 -0.58 13.36 12.37
CA TYR A 59 -0.35 13.36 13.80
C TYR A 59 -1.10 12.22 14.50
N ASN A 60 -2.40 12.08 14.27
CA ASN A 60 -3.20 11.01 14.88
C ASN A 60 -2.72 9.61 14.46
N MET A 61 -2.30 9.45 13.20
CA MET A 61 -1.67 8.21 12.73
C MET A 61 -0.34 7.94 13.43
N SER A 62 0.49 8.96 13.66
CA SER A 62 1.75 8.78 14.40
C SER A 62 1.52 8.40 15.86
N VAL A 63 0.56 9.03 16.54
CA VAL A 63 0.21 8.69 17.93
C VAL A 63 -0.35 7.28 17.99
N THR A 64 -1.27 6.93 17.09
CA THR A 64 -1.83 5.58 16.98
C THR A 64 -0.73 4.54 16.73
N ARG A 65 0.25 4.85 15.86
CA ARG A 65 1.39 3.97 15.61
C ARG A 65 2.22 3.74 16.87
N GLU A 66 2.51 4.78 17.66
CA GLU A 66 3.25 4.61 18.91
C GLU A 66 2.45 3.81 19.94
N LEU A 67 1.14 4.04 20.05
CA LEU A 67 0.26 3.22 20.91
C LEU A 67 0.27 1.75 20.50
N LEU A 68 0.18 1.46 19.20
CA LEU A 68 0.24 0.09 18.68
C LEU A 68 1.58 -0.58 18.98
N LYS A 69 2.70 0.16 18.94
CA LYS A 69 4.02 -0.40 19.33
C LYS A 69 4.07 -0.76 20.81
N GLN A 70 3.50 0.08 21.68
CA GLN A 70 3.44 -0.20 23.10
C GLN A 70 2.63 -1.47 23.38
N ILE A 71 1.46 -1.58 22.75
CA ILE A 71 0.61 -2.79 22.84
C ILE A 71 1.36 -4.01 22.33
N TYR A 72 2.05 -3.89 21.19
CA TYR A 72 2.83 -5.00 20.62
C TYR A 72 3.88 -5.56 21.59
N ILE A 73 4.57 -4.66 22.31
CA ILE A 73 5.58 -5.06 23.30
C ILE A 73 4.92 -5.59 24.57
N ALA A 74 3.88 -4.90 25.08
CA ALA A 74 3.20 -5.27 26.32
C ALA A 74 2.50 -6.63 26.21
N GLU A 75 1.82 -6.88 25.09
CA GLU A 75 1.08 -8.13 24.83
C GLU A 75 1.96 -9.26 24.30
N ASN A 76 3.29 -9.05 24.22
CA ASN A 76 4.24 -10.02 23.68
C ASN A 76 3.79 -10.61 22.33
N LEU A 77 3.25 -9.78 21.43
CA LEU A 77 2.80 -10.21 20.09
C LEU A 77 3.96 -10.64 19.18
N ALA A 78 5.20 -10.44 19.62
CA ALA A 78 6.36 -10.94 18.92
C ALA A 78 6.39 -12.47 18.95
N PRO A 79 6.77 -13.13 17.84
CA PRO A 79 6.91 -14.57 17.82
C PRO A 79 7.91 -15.02 18.89
N PRO A 80 7.65 -16.15 19.59
CA PRO A 80 8.56 -16.67 20.60
C PRO A 80 9.92 -16.93 19.97
N ARG A 81 10.99 -16.47 20.63
CA ARG A 81 12.36 -16.58 20.11
C ARG A 81 12.97 -17.97 20.30
N SER A 82 12.38 -18.79 21.17
CA SER A 82 12.84 -20.12 21.55
C SER A 82 11.93 -21.21 20.99
N LEU A 83 12.53 -22.20 20.34
CA LEU A 83 11.82 -23.37 19.84
C LEU A 83 11.23 -24.22 20.98
N SER A 84 11.91 -24.29 22.13
CA SER A 84 11.42 -25.00 23.31
C SER A 84 10.05 -24.49 23.75
N THR A 85 9.85 -23.17 23.78
CA THR A 85 8.57 -22.54 24.14
C THR A 85 7.43 -22.97 23.21
N VAL A 86 7.70 -23.14 21.92
CA VAL A 86 6.70 -23.62 20.96
C VAL A 86 6.37 -25.10 21.21
N LEU A 87 7.39 -25.93 21.45
CA LEU A 87 7.21 -27.36 21.75
C LEU A 87 6.47 -27.57 23.08
N ASP A 88 6.79 -26.78 24.09
CA ASP A 88 6.16 -26.81 25.40
C ASP A 88 4.68 -26.40 25.31
N ALA A 89 4.37 -25.34 24.58
CA ALA A 89 3.00 -24.93 24.31
C ALA A 89 2.21 -26.01 23.56
N TYR A 90 2.81 -26.60 22.52
CA TYR A 90 2.20 -27.69 21.77
C TYR A 90 1.92 -28.91 22.66
N SER A 91 2.91 -29.35 23.44
CA SER A 91 2.75 -30.50 24.34
C SER A 91 1.68 -30.27 25.40
N THR A 92 1.59 -29.05 25.94
CA THR A 92 0.57 -28.64 26.91
C THR A 92 -0.84 -28.65 26.30
N VAL A 93 -1.01 -28.13 25.09
CA VAL A 93 -2.29 -28.18 24.39
C VAL A 93 -2.67 -29.63 24.09
N TRP A 94 -1.72 -30.43 23.60
CA TRP A 94 -1.94 -31.82 23.23
C TRP A 94 -2.30 -32.73 24.41
N THR A 95 -1.74 -32.48 25.59
CA THR A 95 -2.11 -33.21 26.81
C THR A 95 -3.52 -32.84 27.26
N ARG A 96 -3.88 -31.55 27.26
CA ARG A 96 -5.22 -31.07 27.63
C ARG A 96 -6.32 -31.55 26.68
N VAL A 97 -6.07 -31.49 25.37
CA VAL A 97 -7.05 -31.92 24.36
C VAL A 97 -7.38 -33.41 24.46
N ARG A 98 -6.42 -34.25 24.85
CA ARG A 98 -6.62 -35.69 25.04
C ARG A 98 -7.34 -36.05 26.34
N ASP A 99 -7.44 -35.12 27.29
CA ASP A 99 -8.08 -35.35 28.57
C ASP A 99 -9.60 -35.11 28.49
N VAL A 100 -10.39 -36.14 28.81
CA VAL A 100 -11.85 -36.06 28.83
C VAL A 100 -12.36 -35.18 29.98
N ALA A 101 -11.65 -35.13 31.10
CA ALA A 101 -12.02 -34.30 32.25
C ALA A 101 -11.91 -32.80 31.92
N TYR A 102 -10.92 -32.42 31.11
CA TYR A 102 -10.75 -31.06 30.61
C TYR A 102 -11.99 -30.59 29.83
N TRP A 103 -12.48 -31.39 28.89
CA TRP A 103 -13.69 -31.06 28.11
C TRP A 103 -14.95 -30.96 28.97
N ARG A 104 -15.12 -31.87 29.94
CA ARG A 104 -16.26 -31.79 30.88
C ARG A 104 -16.23 -30.50 31.69
N THR A 105 -15.06 -30.10 32.16
CA THR A 105 -14.86 -28.88 32.96
C THR A 105 -15.14 -27.62 32.13
N ILE A 106 -14.66 -27.57 30.89
CA ILE A 106 -14.90 -26.44 29.98
C ILE A 106 -16.40 -26.28 29.66
N LEU A 107 -17.10 -27.39 29.48
CA LEU A 107 -18.54 -27.39 29.21
C LEU A 107 -19.33 -26.96 30.46
N SER A 108 -18.96 -27.44 31.65
CA SER A 108 -19.65 -27.09 32.90
C SER A 108 -19.45 -25.63 33.31
N ASN A 109 -18.24 -25.08 33.06
CA ASN A 109 -17.87 -23.75 33.54
C ASN A 109 -18.10 -22.65 32.49
N GLY A 110 -18.58 -23.01 31.29
CA GLY A 110 -18.85 -22.06 30.21
C GLY A 110 -17.61 -21.57 29.46
N GLU A 111 -16.41 -22.10 29.75
CA GLU A 111 -15.17 -21.70 29.08
C GLU A 111 -15.14 -22.07 27.59
N TRP A 112 -16.05 -22.94 27.13
CA TRP A 112 -16.16 -23.33 25.72
C TRP A 112 -16.36 -22.12 24.80
N ALA A 113 -17.04 -21.07 25.29
CA ALA A 113 -17.23 -19.84 24.54
C ALA A 113 -15.91 -19.12 24.28
N ARG A 114 -15.03 -19.05 25.30
CA ARG A 114 -13.68 -18.46 25.16
C ARG A 114 -12.83 -19.26 24.18
N VAL A 115 -12.85 -20.59 24.28
CA VAL A 115 -12.16 -21.47 23.34
C VAL A 115 -12.68 -21.25 21.91
N GLY A 116 -13.99 -21.07 21.74
CA GLY A 116 -14.60 -20.74 20.46
C GLY A 116 -14.13 -19.40 19.89
N VAL A 117 -14.06 -18.35 20.71
CA VAL A 117 -13.51 -17.04 20.29
C VAL A 117 -12.06 -17.20 19.84
N TYR A 118 -11.23 -17.90 20.61
CA TYR A 118 -9.84 -18.16 20.23
C TYR A 118 -9.72 -18.98 18.94
N ALA A 119 -10.64 -19.91 18.68
CA ALA A 119 -10.66 -20.66 17.43
C ALA A 119 -10.98 -19.75 16.22
N VAL A 120 -11.93 -18.81 16.39
CA VAL A 120 -12.25 -17.82 15.35
C VAL A 120 -11.08 -16.86 15.12
N GLU A 121 -10.43 -16.40 16.18
CA GLU A 121 -9.23 -15.55 16.08
C GLU A 121 -8.09 -16.27 15.35
N ALA A 122 -7.81 -17.53 15.73
CA ALA A 122 -6.80 -18.35 15.06
C ALA A 122 -7.12 -18.56 13.57
N TYR A 123 -8.39 -18.81 13.23
CA TYR A 123 -8.84 -18.90 11.84
C TYR A 123 -8.65 -17.58 11.08
N GLY A 124 -8.94 -16.45 11.72
CA GLY A 124 -8.69 -15.12 11.17
C GLY A 124 -7.21 -14.88 10.85
N ILE A 125 -6.31 -15.18 11.80
CA ILE A 125 -4.86 -15.05 11.61
C ILE A 125 -4.37 -15.95 10.46
N PHE A 126 -4.89 -17.18 10.38
CA PHE A 126 -4.56 -18.09 9.28
C PHE A 126 -4.93 -17.51 7.91
N LYS A 127 -6.12 -16.91 7.79
CA LYS A 127 -6.56 -16.25 6.54
C LYS A 127 -5.76 -15.00 6.19
N ILE A 128 -5.31 -14.24 7.19
CA ILE A 128 -4.36 -13.13 6.97
C ILE A 128 -3.03 -13.67 6.40
N GLY A 129 -2.55 -14.80 6.92
CA GLY A 129 -1.40 -15.52 6.38
C GLY A 129 -1.60 -15.92 4.91
N GLU A 130 -2.77 -16.45 4.55
CA GLU A 130 -3.11 -16.77 3.16
C GLU A 130 -3.11 -15.52 2.27
N ILE A 131 -3.68 -14.39 2.74
CA ILE A 131 -3.69 -13.11 2.01
C ILE A 131 -2.25 -12.65 1.74
N LEU A 132 -1.38 -12.72 2.74
CA LEU A 132 0.04 -12.38 2.61
C LEU A 132 0.77 -13.32 1.65
N GLY A 133 0.52 -14.63 1.75
CA GLY A 133 1.14 -15.65 0.90
C GLY A 133 0.74 -15.52 -0.57
N ARG A 134 -0.54 -15.27 -0.85
CA ARG A 134 -1.05 -15.05 -2.21
C ARG A 134 -0.88 -13.62 -2.72
N ARG A 135 -0.53 -12.68 -1.84
CA ARG A 135 -0.36 -11.23 -2.11
C ARG A 135 -1.60 -10.57 -2.75
N SER A 136 -2.78 -11.15 -2.54
CA SER A 136 -4.07 -10.66 -3.04
C SER A 136 -5.10 -10.64 -1.92
N LEU A 137 -5.86 -9.55 -1.82
CA LEU A 137 -6.92 -9.39 -0.82
C LEU A 137 -8.07 -10.38 -1.09
N VAL A 138 -8.44 -10.57 -2.36
CA VAL A 138 -9.60 -11.38 -2.77
C VAL A 138 -9.19 -12.33 -3.89
N GLY A 139 -9.40 -13.62 -3.67
CA GLY A 139 -9.12 -14.67 -4.66
C GLY A 139 -7.64 -14.79 -5.06
N TYR A 140 -7.37 -15.71 -5.99
CA TYR A 140 -6.09 -15.75 -6.69
C TYR A 140 -6.16 -14.85 -7.91
N ASP A 141 -5.09 -14.10 -8.16
CA ASP A 141 -4.96 -13.35 -9.40
C ASP A 141 -4.63 -14.34 -10.51
N LEU A 142 -5.58 -14.58 -11.42
CA LEU A 142 -5.48 -15.59 -12.50
C LEU A 142 -5.11 -14.94 -13.85
N HIS A 143 -4.60 -13.72 -13.83
CA HIS A 143 -4.31 -12.91 -15.00
C HIS A 143 -2.83 -12.94 -15.41
#